data_AF-A0A178IDJ4-F1
#
_entry.id   AF-A0A178IDJ4-F1
#
_cell.length_a   1.000
_cell.length_b   1.000
_cell.length_c   1.000
_cell.angle_alpha   90.00
_cell.angle_beta   90.00
_cell.angle_gamma   90.00
#
_symmetry.space_group_name_H-M   'P 1'
#
loop_
_entity.id
_entity.type
_entity.pdbx_description
1 polymer ?
#
loop_
_entity_poly.entity_id
_entity_poly.type
_entity_poly.pdbx_seq_one_letter_code
_entity_poly.pdbx_strand_id
1 'polypeptide(L)'
;MNPQLLVEEVANRADDFLRGVTNPSEAHNAIVELLAIEHPSLAAEARRQIADAVMKILRNEDFFTMAAASAGGWPDDDADDESE
;
A
#
# COMPACT_ATOMS: atom_id res chain seq x y z
N MET A 1 -22.80 -6.71 0.29
CA MET A 1 -21.43 -6.58 0.83
C MET A 1 -21.12 -5.10 0.88
N ASN A 2 -20.69 -4.56 2.02
CA ASN A 2 -20.32 -3.15 2.12
C ASN A 2 -18.85 -2.98 1.71
N PRO A 3 -18.54 -2.18 0.69
CA PRO A 3 -17.16 -2.02 0.21
C PRO A 3 -16.23 -1.41 1.27
N GLN A 4 -16.77 -0.59 2.18
CA GLN A 4 -16.00 0.00 3.29
C GLN A 4 -15.50 -1.04 4.27
N LEU A 5 -16.34 -2.03 4.65
CA LEU A 5 -15.94 -3.11 5.53
C LEU A 5 -14.80 -3.94 4.93
N LEU A 6 -14.84 -4.17 3.62
CA LEU A 6 -13.79 -4.90 2.93
C LEU A 6 -12.47 -4.11 2.88
N VAL A 7 -12.54 -2.79 2.71
CA VAL A 7 -11.36 -1.91 2.77
C VAL A 7 -10.70 -2.00 4.15
N GLU A 8 -11.47 -1.88 5.22
CA GLU A 8 -10.94 -1.95 6.59
C GLU A 8 -10.36 -3.34 6.91
N GLU A 9 -11.01 -4.41 6.45
CA GLU A 9 -10.54 -5.77 6.65
C GLU A 9 -9.22 -6.04 5.93
N VAL A 10 -9.10 -5.59 4.68
CA VAL A 10 -7.87 -5.73 3.89
C VAL A 10 -6.76 -4.84 4.45
N ALA A 11 -7.06 -3.61 4.89
CA ALA A 11 -6.10 -2.73 5.55
C ALA A 11 -5.55 -3.36 6.83
N ASN A 12 -6.41 -3.93 7.69
CA ASN A 12 -5.96 -4.61 8.92
C ASN A 12 -5.10 -5.85 8.67
N ARG A 13 -5.24 -6.52 7.52
CA ARG A 13 -4.38 -7.65 7.13
C ARG A 13 -3.13 -7.22 6.37
N ALA A 14 -3.08 -5.98 5.89
CA ALA A 14 -2.01 -5.46 5.05
C ALA A 14 -0.65 -5.62 5.72
N ASP A 15 -0.54 -5.39 7.02
CA ASP A 15 0.69 -5.61 7.77
C ASP A 15 1.26 -7.04 7.64
N ASP A 16 0.41 -8.05 7.54
CA ASP A 16 0.82 -9.45 7.45
C ASP A 16 1.20 -9.84 6.03
N PHE A 17 0.37 -9.52 5.03
CA PHE A 17 0.62 -9.94 3.64
C PHE A 17 1.51 -8.98 2.84
N LEU A 18 1.57 -7.69 3.21
CA LEU A 18 2.53 -6.72 2.67
C LEU A 18 3.80 -6.64 3.51
N ARG A 19 4.02 -7.58 4.43
CA ARG A 19 5.23 -7.60 5.25
C ARG A 19 6.47 -7.68 4.37
N GLY A 20 7.31 -6.65 4.42
CA GLY A 20 8.52 -6.53 3.60
C GLY A 20 8.30 -5.90 2.22
N VAL A 21 7.07 -5.54 1.87
CA VAL A 21 6.77 -4.73 0.68
C VAL A 21 6.97 -3.26 1.06
N THR A 22 8.01 -2.65 0.51
CA THR A 22 8.32 -1.23 0.73
C THR A 22 7.83 -0.34 -0.41
N ASN A 23 7.43 -0.95 -1.52
CA ASN A 23 7.03 -0.25 -2.73
C ASN A 23 5.49 -0.14 -2.82
N PRO A 24 4.94 1.09 -2.88
CA PRO A 24 3.49 1.28 -2.98
C PRO A 24 2.88 0.69 -4.25
N SER A 25 3.64 0.59 -5.35
CA SER A 25 3.15 -0.03 -6.59
C SER A 25 3.01 -1.54 -6.46
N GLU A 26 3.96 -2.18 -5.77
CA GLU A 26 3.90 -3.62 -5.48
C GLU A 26 2.78 -3.93 -4.49
N ALA A 27 2.63 -3.11 -3.45
CA ALA A 27 1.53 -3.23 -2.49
C ALA A 27 0.15 -3.15 -3.17
N HIS A 28 -0.04 -2.17 -4.05
CA HIS A 28 -1.29 -2.02 -4.79
C HIS A 28 -1.58 -3.25 -5.67
N ASN A 29 -0.59 -3.76 -6.40
CA ASN A 29 -0.78 -4.95 -7.23
C ASN A 29 -1.11 -6.18 -6.38
N ALA A 30 -0.42 -6.38 -5.26
CA ALA A 30 -0.68 -7.47 -4.33
C ALA A 30 -2.12 -7.42 -3.77
N ILE A 31 -2.62 -6.23 -3.41
CA ILE A 31 -4.00 -6.05 -2.95
C ILE A 31 -5.01 -6.40 -4.06
N VAL A 32 -4.78 -5.93 -5.30
CA VAL A 32 -5.67 -6.23 -6.43
C VAL A 32 -5.72 -7.73 -6.73
N GLU A 33 -4.57 -8.40 -6.63
CA GLU A 33 -4.45 -9.84 -6.88
C GLU A 33 -5.13 -10.65 -5.78
N LEU A 34 -4.95 -10.27 -4.51
CA LEU A 34 -5.65 -10.87 -3.37
C LEU A 34 -7.18 -10.76 -3.55
N LEU A 35 -7.67 -9.55 -3.88
CA LEU A 35 -9.09 -9.33 -4.15
C LEU A 35 -9.60 -10.14 -5.34
N ALA A 36 -8.75 -10.40 -6.34
CA ALA A 36 -9.10 -11.25 -7.47
C ALA A 36 -9.28 -12.73 -7.07
N ILE A 37 -8.48 -13.20 -6.12
CA ILE A 37 -8.47 -14.58 -5.63
C ILE A 37 -9.60 -14.81 -4.62
N GLU A 38 -9.73 -13.95 -3.61
CA GLU A 38 -10.72 -14.11 -2.53
C GLU A 38 -12.12 -13.62 -2.94
N HIS A 39 -12.20 -12.65 -3.85
CA HIS A 39 -13.47 -12.07 -4.31
C HIS A 39 -13.57 -12.05 -5.84
N PRO A 40 -13.59 -13.22 -6.50
CA PRO A 40 -13.64 -13.31 -7.97
C PRO A 40 -14.92 -12.72 -8.57
N SER A 41 -15.98 -12.57 -7.76
CA SER A 41 -17.24 -11.93 -8.14
C SER A 41 -17.17 -10.40 -8.22
N LEU A 42 -16.09 -9.77 -7.73
CA LEU A 42 -15.90 -8.33 -7.88
C LEU A 42 -15.48 -7.96 -9.29
N ALA A 43 -16.09 -6.90 -9.83
CA ALA A 43 -15.63 -6.27 -11.06
C ALA A 43 -14.18 -5.77 -10.91
N ALA A 44 -13.42 -5.78 -12.00
CA ALA A 44 -12.04 -5.30 -11.99
C ALA A 44 -11.94 -3.83 -11.52
N GLU A 45 -12.93 -3.01 -11.88
CA GLU A 45 -12.99 -1.61 -11.44
C GLU A 45 -13.24 -1.48 -9.93
N ALA A 46 -14.15 -2.30 -9.38
CA ALA A 46 -14.40 -2.33 -7.94
C ALA A 46 -13.16 -2.76 -7.15
N ARG A 47 -12.42 -3.77 -7.65
CA ARG A 47 -11.15 -4.21 -7.03
C ARG A 47 -10.11 -3.11 -6.99
N ARG A 48 -9.98 -2.33 -8.07
CA ARG A 48 -9.10 -1.16 -8.11
C ARG A 48 -9.52 -0.09 -7.11
N GLN A 49 -10.81 0.23 -7.03
CA GLN A 49 -11.32 1.23 -6.08
C GLN A 49 -11.05 0.83 -4.61
N ILE A 50 -11.21 -0.47 -4.29
CA ILE A 50 -10.90 -0.99 -2.96
C ILE A 50 -9.39 -0.92 -2.70
N ALA A 51 -8.56 -1.34 -3.65
CA ALA A 51 -7.10 -1.26 -3.52
C ALA A 51 -6.60 0.18 -3.34
N ASP A 52 -7.14 1.14 -4.09
CA ASP A 52 -6.84 2.57 -3.92
C ASP A 52 -7.22 3.08 -2.53
N ALA A 53 -8.38 2.65 -2.01
CA ALA A 53 -8.83 3.03 -0.67
C ALA A 53 -7.94 2.44 0.43
N VAL A 54 -7.54 1.17 0.31
CA VAL A 54 -6.58 0.54 1.23
C VAL A 54 -5.23 1.26 1.18
N MET A 55 -4.73 1.56 -0.02
CA MET A 55 -3.48 2.29 -0.21
C MET A 55 -3.49 3.69 0.44
N LYS A 56 -4.64 4.38 0.46
CA LYS A 56 -4.79 5.65 1.17
C LYS A 56 -4.67 5.49 2.68
N ILE A 57 -5.27 4.43 3.24
CA ILE A 57 -5.19 4.13 4.68
C ILE A 57 -3.73 3.86 5.05
N LEU A 58 -3.05 2.96 4.33
CA LEU A 58 -1.64 2.62 4.59
C LEU A 58 -0.70 3.83 4.51
N ARG A 59 -0.91 4.74 3.54
CA ARG A 59 -0.13 5.99 3.47
C ARG A 59 -0.40 6.91 4.65
N ASN A 60 -1.64 6.98 5.11
CA ASN A 60 -2.02 7.82 6.23
C ASN A 60 -1.50 7.29 7.58
N GLU A 61 -1.18 5.99 7.63
CA GLU A 61 -0.56 5.32 8.77
C GLU A 61 0.98 5.26 8.67
N ASP A 62 1.58 5.96 7.69
CA ASP A 62 3.04 5.99 7.47
C ASP A 62 3.68 4.60 7.25
N PHE A 63 2.88 3.61 6.81
CA PHE A 63 3.29 2.20 6.62
C PHE A 63 4.57 2.08 5.76
N PHE A 64 4.63 2.83 4.65
CA PHE A 64 5.75 2.77 3.71
C PHE A 64 6.97 3.59 4.17
N THR A 65 6.77 4.64 4.95
CA THR A 65 7.86 5.50 5.44
C THR A 65 8.68 4.79 6.50
N MET A 66 8.03 4.05 7.40
CA MET A 66 8.73 3.27 8.43
C MET A 66 9.51 2.10 7.82
N ALA A 67 8.97 1.50 6.74
CA ALA A 67 9.64 0.45 5.99
C ALA A 67 10.86 0.98 5.20
N ALA A 68 10.77 2.18 4.62
CA ALA A 68 11.88 2.85 3.94
C ALA A 68 13.03 3.21 4.90
N ALA A 69 12.72 3.71 6.10
CA ALA A 69 13.72 4.01 7.13
C ALA A 69 14.45 2.75 7.62
N SER A 70 13.76 1.62 7.66
CA SER A 70 14.29 0.33 8.13
C SER A 70 15.10 -0.42 7.05
N ALA A 71 14.81 -0.18 5.76
CA ALA A 71 15.41 -0.89 4.63
C ALA A 71 16.75 -0.29 4.15
N GLY A 72 17.27 0.74 4.82
CA GLY A 72 18.52 1.40 4.43
C GLY A 72 18.29 2.47 3.39
N GLY A 73 17.86 3.65 3.88
CA GLY A 73 18.09 4.96 3.27
C GLY A 73 17.63 5.11 1.83
N TRP A 74 16.47 5.73 1.64
CA TRP A 74 16.30 6.55 0.44
C TRP A 74 17.36 7.65 0.53
N PRO A 75 18.25 7.82 -0.47
CA PRO A 75 19.08 9.02 -0.50
C PRO A 75 18.12 10.20 -0.62
N ASP A 76 18.10 10.97 0.46
CA ASP A 76 17.61 12.35 0.48
C ASP A 76 18.43 13.08 -0.59
N ASP A 77 17.81 13.31 -1.74
CA ASP A 77 18.34 14.13 -2.82
C ASP A 77 18.16 15.60 -2.41
N ASP A 78 18.81 15.97 -1.29
CA ASP A 78 18.96 17.33 -0.79
C ASP A 78 20.47 17.59 -0.64
N ALA A 79 21.16 17.44 -1.77
CA ALA A 79 22.50 17.97 -1.96
C ALA A 79 22.38 19.37 -2.58
N ASP A 80 21.74 20.30 -1.87
CA ASP A 80 21.91 21.73 -2.19
C ASP A 80 23.23 22.20 -1.54
N ASP A 81 24.23 22.12 -2.39
CA ASP A 81 25.63 22.51 -2.25
C ASP A 81 25.74 23.97 -1.77
N GLU A 82 26.07 24.18 -0.48
CA GLU A 82 26.52 25.48 0.03
C GLU A 82 27.91 25.81 -0.57
N SER A 83 27.91 26.30 -1.79
CA SER A 83 29.00 27.05 -2.40
C SER A 83 28.73 28.54 -2.29
N GLU A 84 29.28 29.21 -1.27
CA GLU A 84 29.98 30.52 -1.35
C GLU A 84 30.46 31.04 0.03
#